data_AF-A0A952A8G1-F1
#
_entry.id   AF-A0A952A8G1-F1
#
_cell.length_a   1.000
_cell.length_b   1.000
_cell.length_c   1.000
_cell.angle_alpha   90.00
_cell.angle_beta   90.00
_cell.angle_gamma   90.00
#
_symmetry.space_group_name_H-M   'P 1'
#
loop_
_entity.id
_entity.type
_entity.pdbx_description
1 polymer ?
#
loop_
_entity_poly.entity_id
_entity_poly.type
_entity_poly.pdbx_seq_one_letter_code
_entity_poly.pdbx_strand_id
1 'polypeptide(L)'
;MHTKSTVSAKPAEVEKKWLLIDADGLVVGRLASIIANRLRGKHKAIYTPHVDCGDNVIVINADKVRFTGNKLKDKTYYRHTGYPGGIKGITAG
;
A
#
# COMPACT_ATOMS: atom_id res chain seq x y z
N MET A 1 -14.55 -33.21 -23.92
CA MET A 1 -13.40 -32.86 -23.05
C MET A 1 -13.36 -31.34 -22.95
N HIS A 2 -13.77 -30.75 -21.84
CA HIS A 2 -13.55 -29.32 -21.62
C HIS A 2 -12.17 -29.14 -21.00
N THR A 3 -11.21 -28.63 -21.78
CA THR A 3 -9.89 -28.25 -21.29
C THR A 3 -10.06 -27.01 -20.41
N LYS A 4 -9.90 -27.16 -19.08
CA LYS A 4 -9.89 -26.02 -18.16
C LYS A 4 -8.61 -25.22 -18.39
N SER A 5 -8.72 -24.04 -18.99
CA SER A 5 -7.66 -23.04 -19.05
C SER A 5 -8.10 -21.77 -18.31
N THR A 6 -7.22 -21.25 -17.46
CA THR A 6 -7.44 -19.97 -16.78
C THR A 6 -6.73 -18.90 -17.59
N VAL A 7 -7.47 -17.90 -18.06
CA VAL A 7 -6.92 -16.79 -18.83
C VAL A 7 -6.16 -15.86 -17.87
N SER A 8 -4.87 -15.63 -18.15
CA SER A 8 -4.07 -14.62 -17.46
C SER A 8 -4.20 -13.28 -18.19
N ALA A 9 -4.26 -12.18 -17.44
CA ALA A 9 -4.35 -10.85 -18.02
C ALA A 9 -3.06 -10.51 -18.78
N LYS A 10 -3.16 -9.87 -19.94
CA LYS A 10 -2.00 -9.32 -20.66
C LYS A 10 -1.77 -7.88 -20.23
N PRO A 11 -0.51 -7.39 -20.18
CA PRO A 11 -0.22 -6.01 -19.81
C PRO A 11 -0.97 -4.95 -20.65
N ALA A 12 -1.19 -5.22 -21.94
CA ALA A 12 -1.90 -4.31 -22.84
C ALA A 12 -3.42 -4.21 -22.57
N GLU A 13 -3.99 -5.20 -21.89
CA GLU A 13 -5.43 -5.27 -21.58
C GLU A 13 -5.74 -4.68 -20.19
N VAL A 14 -4.71 -4.30 -19.42
CA VAL A 14 -4.88 -3.76 -18.07
C VAL A 14 -5.18 -2.26 -18.14
N GLU A 15 -6.41 -1.90 -17.78
CA GLU A 15 -6.77 -0.52 -17.50
C GLU A 15 -6.50 -0.15 -16.03
N LYS A 16 -5.66 0.87 -15.85
CA LYS A 16 -5.37 1.45 -14.53
C LYS A 16 -6.25 2.65 -14.27
N LYS A 17 -7.06 2.61 -13.21
CA LYS A 17 -7.87 3.75 -12.79
C LYS A 17 -7.09 4.63 -11.82
N TRP A 18 -7.48 5.89 -11.71
CA TRP A 18 -6.98 6.81 -10.69
C TRP A 18 -7.97 6.88 -9.53
N LEU A 19 -7.49 6.62 -8.32
CA LEU A 19 -8.25 6.69 -7.08
C LEU A 19 -7.72 7.85 -6.22
N LEU A 20 -8.62 8.71 -5.77
CA LEU A 20 -8.34 9.73 -4.77
C LEU A 20 -8.87 9.25 -3.42
N ILE A 21 -8.04 9.27 -2.39
CA ILE A 21 -8.40 8.83 -1.04
C ILE A 21 -8.13 9.96 -0.04
N ASP A 22 -9.17 10.37 0.68
CA ASP A 22 -9.05 11.27 1.81
C ASP A 22 -8.65 10.49 3.07
N ALA A 23 -7.55 10.91 3.70
CA ALA A 23 -6.98 10.25 4.86
C ALA A 23 -7.44 10.87 6.21
N ASP A 24 -8.28 11.90 6.18
CA ASP A 24 -8.73 12.61 7.38
C ASP A 24 -9.42 11.67 8.39
N GLY A 25 -8.89 11.63 9.62
CA GLY A 25 -9.41 10.81 10.71
C GLY A 25 -9.21 9.29 10.57
N LEU A 26 -8.59 8.83 9.47
CA LEU A 26 -8.38 7.40 9.23
C LEU A 26 -7.16 6.86 9.96
N VAL A 27 -7.27 5.61 10.44
CA VAL A 27 -6.15 4.92 11.10
C VAL A 27 -5.13 4.45 10.08
N VAL A 28 -3.87 4.88 10.25
CA VAL A 28 -2.75 4.64 9.30
C VAL A 28 -2.67 3.19 8.83
N GLY A 29 -2.67 2.22 9.75
CA GLY A 29 -2.51 0.81 9.39
C GLY A 29 -3.68 0.24 8.58
N ARG A 30 -4.91 0.69 8.88
CA ARG A 30 -6.12 0.25 8.16
C ARG A 30 -6.14 0.83 6.75
N LEU A 31 -5.85 2.12 6.65
CA LEU A 31 -5.73 2.83 5.38
C LEU A 31 -4.67 2.19 4.47
N ALA A 32 -3.46 1.98 5.01
CA ALA A 32 -2.35 1.38 4.26
C ALA A 32 -2.69 -0.02 3.72
N SER A 33 -3.40 -0.84 4.50
CA SER A 33 -3.81 -2.19 4.09
C SER A 33 -4.77 -2.16 2.88
N ILE A 34 -5.72 -1.22 2.88
CA ILE A 34 -6.66 -1.05 1.77
C ILE A 34 -5.92 -0.55 0.52
N ILE A 35 -5.05 0.46 0.68
CA ILE A 35 -4.26 1.03 -0.41
C ILE A 35 -3.38 -0.05 -1.05
N ALA A 36 -2.68 -0.86 -0.26
CA ALA A 36 -1.83 -1.93 -0.77
C ALA A 36 -2.62 -2.98 -1.59
N ASN A 37 -3.87 -3.27 -1.21
CA ASN A 37 -4.73 -4.17 -1.98
C ASN A 37 -5.20 -3.55 -3.31
N ARG A 38 -5.43 -2.23 -3.34
CA ARG A 38 -5.76 -1.49 -4.58
C ARG A 38 -4.56 -1.41 -5.51
N LEU A 39 -3.38 -1.05 -4.99
CA LEU A 39 -2.12 -0.98 -5.74
C LEU A 39 -1.74 -2.33 -6.37
N ARG A 40 -1.97 -3.46 -5.68
CA ARG A 40 -1.74 -4.78 -6.28
C ARG A 40 -2.81 -5.25 -7.27
N GLY A 41 -3.95 -4.56 -7.34
CA GLY A 41 -5.08 -5.00 -8.18
C GLY A 41 -5.83 -6.23 -7.65
N LYS A 42 -5.59 -6.69 -6.41
CA LYS A 42 -6.23 -7.89 -5.83
C LYS A 42 -7.75 -7.81 -5.69
N HIS A 43 -8.30 -6.62 -5.79
CA HIS A 43 -9.73 -6.37 -5.77
C HIS A 43 -10.39 -6.61 -7.15
N LYS A 44 -9.61 -6.75 -8.22
CA LYS A 44 -10.09 -7.04 -9.58
C LYS A 44 -10.04 -8.56 -9.81
N ALA A 45 -11.04 -9.10 -10.50
CA ALA A 45 -11.10 -10.52 -10.86
C ALA A 45 -10.00 -10.94 -11.86
N ILE A 46 -9.40 -9.97 -12.58
CA ILE A 46 -8.31 -10.17 -13.55
C ILE A 46 -6.91 -10.21 -12.91
N TYR A 47 -6.83 -10.35 -11.59
CA TYR A 47 -5.54 -10.35 -10.87
C TYR A 47 -4.63 -11.47 -11.38
N THR A 48 -3.47 -11.06 -11.88
CA THR A 48 -2.43 -11.94 -12.40
C THR A 48 -1.12 -11.59 -11.70
N PRO A 49 -0.51 -12.48 -10.89
CA PRO A 49 0.60 -12.11 -9.99
C PRO A 49 1.84 -11.50 -10.64
N HIS A 50 2.10 -11.83 -11.91
CA HIS A 50 3.27 -11.37 -12.66
C HIS A 50 2.98 -10.12 -13.52
N VAL A 51 1.74 -9.63 -13.51
CA VAL A 51 1.31 -8.44 -14.26
C VAL A 51 0.83 -7.38 -13.28
N ASP A 52 1.22 -6.13 -13.51
CA ASP A 52 0.76 -5.00 -12.72
C ASP A 52 -0.69 -4.61 -13.08
N CYS A 53 -1.65 -5.29 -12.45
CA CYS A 53 -3.09 -5.07 -12.62
C CYS A 53 -3.66 -3.95 -11.70
N GLY A 54 -2.79 -3.22 -11.00
CA GLY A 54 -3.14 -2.23 -9.98
C GLY A 54 -3.92 -1.01 -10.47
N ASP A 55 -4.37 -0.22 -9.51
CA ASP A 55 -4.83 1.15 -9.76
C ASP A 55 -3.83 2.15 -9.17
N ASN A 56 -3.83 3.37 -9.71
CA ASN A 56 -3.04 4.47 -9.16
C ASN A 56 -3.81 5.09 -7.99
N VAL A 57 -3.11 5.41 -6.90
CA VAL A 57 -3.72 5.94 -5.68
C VAL A 57 -3.06 7.27 -5.30
N ILE A 58 -3.88 8.31 -5.15
CA ILE A 58 -3.50 9.62 -4.61
C ILE A 58 -4.13 9.75 -3.24
N VAL A 59 -3.32 10.07 -2.23
CA VAL A 59 -3.79 10.27 -0.85
C VAL A 59 -3.70 11.75 -0.51
N ILE A 60 -4.80 12.32 0.01
CA ILE A 60 -4.86 13.72 0.48
C ILE A 60 -5.09 13.76 2.00
N ASN A 61 -4.78 14.90 2.64
CA ASN A 61 -4.87 15.09 4.10
C ASN A 61 -4.07 14.07 4.92
N ALA A 62 -2.90 13.69 4.44
CA ALA A 62 -2.04 12.68 5.09
C ALA A 62 -1.50 13.14 6.47
N ASP A 63 -1.52 14.44 6.74
CA ASP A 63 -1.20 15.05 8.04
C ASP A 63 -2.25 14.77 9.12
N LYS A 64 -3.51 14.51 8.72
CA LYS A 64 -4.64 14.27 9.62
C LYS A 64 -4.89 12.80 9.95
N VAL A 65 -3.96 11.92 9.56
CA VAL A 65 -4.06 10.48 9.85
C VAL A 65 -3.91 10.20 11.33
N ARG A 66 -4.64 9.19 11.81
CA ARG A 66 -4.66 8.84 13.23
C ARG A 66 -3.74 7.67 13.54
N PHE A 67 -2.87 7.89 14.53
CA PHE A 67 -2.21 6.81 15.27
C PHE A 67 -3.05 6.47 16.51
N THR A 68 -3.30 5.19 16.74
CA THR A 68 -4.11 4.72 17.88
C THR A 68 -3.23 4.57 19.14
N GLY A 69 -3.73 4.98 20.30
CA GLY A 69 -3.00 4.87 21.57
C GLY A 69 -1.74 5.75 21.59
N ASN A 70 -0.70 5.32 22.30
CA ASN A 70 0.56 6.07 22.43
C ASN A 70 1.55 5.84 21.27
N LYS A 71 1.13 5.16 20.20
CA LYS A 71 2.00 4.78 19.07
C LYS A 71 2.72 5.96 18.43
N LEU A 72 2.14 7.15 18.46
CA LEU A 72 2.80 8.35 17.93
C LEU A 72 4.11 8.65 18.69
N LYS A 73 4.12 8.45 20.01
CA LYS A 73 5.27 8.72 20.88
C LYS A 73 6.20 7.50 21.03
N ASP A 74 5.63 6.30 21.02
CA ASP A 74 6.37 5.09 21.39
C ASP A 74 6.97 4.36 20.18
N LYS A 75 6.48 4.63 18.96
CA LYS A 75 6.94 3.94 17.76
C LYS A 75 8.19 4.61 17.20
N THR A 76 9.32 3.92 17.27
CA THR A 76 10.59 4.35 16.67
C THR A 76 10.85 3.64 15.35
N TYR A 77 11.12 4.41 14.30
CA TYR A 77 11.64 3.94 13.03
C TYR A 77 13.16 3.92 13.07
N TYR A 78 13.74 2.73 12.92
CA TYR A 78 15.19 2.55 12.88
C TYR A 78 15.69 2.48 11.44
N ARG A 79 16.83 3.11 11.19
CA ARG A 79 17.62 2.96 9.96
C ARG A 79 19.09 2.82 10.30
N HIS A 80 19.82 2.09 9.47
CA HIS A 80 21.26 1.90 9.63
C HIS A 80 22.03 2.60 8.52
N THR A 81 23.17 3.20 8.83
CA THR A 81 24.00 3.90 7.83
C THR A 81 24.97 2.97 7.10
N GLY A 82 25.20 1.75 7.60
CA GLY A 82 26.15 0.78 7.05
C GLY A 82 27.52 0.75 7.76
N TYR A 83 27.80 1.72 8.63
CA TYR A 83 29.05 1.80 9.40
C TYR A 83 28.90 1.28 10.83
N PRO A 84 29.99 0.85 11.50
CA PRO A 84 29.95 0.49 12.91
C PRO A 84 29.36 1.62 13.77
N GLY A 85 28.40 1.28 14.65
CA GLY A 85 27.66 2.28 15.45
C GLY A 85 26.63 3.10 14.67
N GLY A 86 26.28 2.69 13.44
CA GLY A 86 25.45 3.44 12.51
C GLY A 86 23.93 3.39 12.71
N ILE A 87 23.44 2.90 13.85
CA ILE A 87 21.99 2.83 14.11
C ILE A 87 21.44 4.24 14.41
N LYS A 88 20.41 4.66 13.69
CA LYS A 88 19.65 5.89 13.92
C LYS A 88 18.18 5.55 14.16
N GLY A 89 17.57 6.16 15.17
CA GLY A 89 16.14 6.05 15.46
C GLY A 89 15.44 7.40 15.30
N ILE A 90 14.23 7.40 14.72
CA ILE A 90 13.35 8.56 14.62
C ILE A 90 11.97 8.14 15.13
N THR A 91 11.39 8.88 16.06
CA THR A 91 10.04 8.62 16.57
C THR A 91 8.98 8.96 15.52
N ALA A 92 7.83 8.28 15.57
CA ALA A 92 6.77 8.45 14.58
C ALA A 92 6.03 9.80 14.66
N GLY A 93 6.11 10.48 15.80
CA GLY A 93 5.53 11.80 16.05
C GLY A 93 6.55 12.92 16.08
#